data_AF-A0A1S2VBK0-F1
#
_entry.id   AF-A0A1S2VBK0-F1
#
_cell.length_a   1.000
_cell.length_b   1.000
_cell.length_c   1.000
_cell.angle_alpha   90.00
_cell.angle_beta   90.00
_cell.angle_gamma   90.00
#
_symmetry.space_group_name_H-M   'P 1'
#
loop_
_entity.id
_entity.type
_entity.pdbx_description
1 polymer ?
#
loop_
_entity_poly.entity_id
_entity_poly.type
_entity_poly.pdbx_seq_one_letter_code
_entity_poly.pdbx_strand_id
1 'polypeptide(L)'
;MRNHLLLLSLLCTGIACKDKEPEPGITFYKAKKAYCGVGDPLNELAWLKAKVDTFSTVKVGNYTVSVVEYKGGEYFIAGSAFSSSPASEIYTCSGDRALKPLGVTYNQFMEASKTVQTLYTRR
;
A
#
# COMPACT_ATOMS: atom_id res chain seq x y z
N MET A 1 29.98 52.09 35.78
CA MET A 1 28.53 52.06 35.51
C MET A 1 28.28 52.27 34.03
N ARG A 2 27.96 51.22 33.25
CA ARG A 2 27.01 51.35 32.15
C ARG A 2 26.46 49.98 31.76
N ASN A 3 25.18 49.87 32.05
CA ASN A 3 24.25 48.81 31.71
C ASN A 3 24.06 48.75 30.19
N HIS A 4 24.28 47.60 29.55
CA HIS A 4 23.74 47.33 28.21
C HIS A 4 23.12 45.93 28.18
N LEU A 5 21.87 45.92 28.61
CA LEU A 5 20.80 45.03 28.14
C LEU A 5 20.78 45.04 26.59
N LEU A 6 20.66 43.89 25.94
CA LEU A 6 19.59 43.57 24.95
C LEU A 6 19.93 42.34 24.10
N LEU A 7 19.01 41.36 24.21
CA LEU A 7 18.40 40.57 23.14
C LEU A 7 19.28 40.11 21.97
N LEU A 8 19.57 38.80 21.92
CA LEU A 8 19.64 38.07 20.66
C LEU A 8 18.62 36.92 20.66
N SER A 9 17.44 37.27 20.17
CA SER A 9 16.55 36.48 19.31
C SER A 9 16.82 34.97 19.19
N LEU A 10 15.96 34.20 19.87
CA LEU A 10 15.62 32.83 19.54
C LEU A 10 15.10 32.78 18.09
N LEU A 11 15.95 32.45 17.12
CA LEU A 11 15.50 31.99 15.82
C LEU A 11 15.02 30.54 15.97
N CYS A 12 13.79 30.37 16.42
CA CYS A 12 13.04 29.15 16.12
C CYS A 12 12.67 29.21 14.64
N THR A 13 13.58 28.75 13.77
CA THR A 13 13.19 28.35 12.42
C THR A 13 12.26 27.15 12.55
N GLY A 14 10.97 27.45 12.65
CA GLY A 14 9.91 26.47 12.47
C GLY A 14 10.04 25.91 11.07
N ILE A 15 10.76 24.80 10.96
CA ILE A 15 10.61 23.86 9.85
C ILE A 15 9.20 23.29 10.05
N ALA A 16 8.21 24.02 9.56
CA ALA A 16 6.87 23.50 9.39
C ALA A 16 7.00 22.31 8.46
N CYS A 17 7.00 21.10 9.01
CA CYS A 17 6.68 19.89 8.27
C CYS A 17 5.30 20.14 7.65
N LYS A 18 5.29 20.58 6.39
CA LYS A 18 4.10 20.46 5.55
C LYS A 18 3.91 18.97 5.35
N ASP A 19 3.13 18.35 6.22
CA ASP A 19 2.56 17.05 5.95
C ASP A 19 1.82 17.19 4.62
N LYS A 20 2.35 16.55 3.57
CA LYS A 20 1.72 16.58 2.26
C LYS A 20 0.37 15.89 2.42
N GLU A 21 -0.70 16.62 2.19
CA GLU A 21 -2.03 16.01 2.12
C GLU A 21 -1.99 14.89 1.07
N PRO A 22 -2.60 13.72 1.37
CA PRO A 22 -2.65 12.62 0.42
C PRO A 22 -3.31 13.08 -0.87
N GLU A 23 -2.75 12.68 -2.02
CA GLU A 23 -3.30 13.07 -3.31
C GLU A 23 -4.79 12.65 -3.41
N PRO A 24 -5.66 13.51 -3.95
CA PRO A 24 -7.08 13.19 -4.12
C PRO A 24 -7.27 11.84 -4.82
N GLY A 25 -8.14 11.00 -4.25
CA GLY A 25 -8.44 9.67 -4.78
C GLY A 25 -7.56 8.55 -4.24
N ILE A 26 -6.47 8.85 -3.51
CA ILE A 26 -5.62 7.84 -2.86
C ILE A 26 -6.04 7.64 -1.41
N THR A 27 -6.23 6.38 -1.00
CA THR A 27 -6.50 6.00 0.38
C THR A 27 -5.60 4.84 0.79
N PHE A 28 -4.93 5.00 1.94
CA PHE A 28 -4.19 3.95 2.63
C PHE A 28 -5.00 3.47 3.83
N TYR A 29 -5.11 2.17 3.99
CA TYR A 29 -5.82 1.54 5.10
C TYR A 29 -4.83 0.79 5.98
N LYS A 30 -4.82 1.13 7.27
CA LYS A 30 -4.01 0.41 8.26
C LYS A 30 -4.42 -1.06 8.31
N ALA A 31 -3.45 -1.98 8.28
CA ALA A 31 -3.71 -3.40 8.43
C ALA A 31 -4.37 -3.70 9.79
N LYS A 32 -5.41 -4.54 9.78
CA LYS A 32 -6.17 -4.92 10.98
C LYS A 32 -5.46 -5.97 11.83
N LYS A 33 -4.58 -6.77 11.21
CA LYS A 33 -3.70 -7.76 11.82
C LYS A 33 -2.37 -7.77 11.06
N ALA A 34 -1.40 -8.51 11.59
CA ALA A 34 -0.22 -8.83 10.80
C ALA A 34 -0.60 -9.71 9.61
N TYR A 35 -0.04 -9.42 8.45
CA TYR A 35 -0.16 -10.22 7.23
C TYR A 35 1.24 -10.53 6.75
N CYS A 36 1.48 -11.77 6.32
CA CYS A 36 2.81 -12.19 5.87
C CYS A 36 3.91 -11.93 6.92
N GLY A 37 3.56 -12.00 8.21
CA GLY A 37 4.48 -11.78 9.33
C GLY A 37 4.78 -10.32 9.68
N VAL A 38 4.19 -9.34 8.96
CA VAL A 38 4.44 -7.90 9.18
C VAL A 38 3.17 -7.14 9.54
N GLY A 39 3.30 -6.10 10.36
CA GLY A 39 2.17 -5.31 10.87
C GLY A 39 1.69 -4.24 9.89
N ASP A 40 2.57 -3.77 9.01
CA ASP A 40 2.29 -2.80 7.96
C ASP A 40 2.87 -3.26 6.61
N PRO A 41 2.16 -4.16 5.89
CA PRO A 41 2.66 -4.74 4.65
C PRO A 41 3.02 -3.70 3.58
N LEU A 42 2.35 -2.55 3.54
CA LEU A 42 2.60 -1.54 2.51
C LEU A 42 3.92 -0.77 2.71
N ASN A 43 4.46 -0.79 3.93
CA ASN A 43 5.73 -0.12 4.26
C ASN A 43 6.85 -1.10 4.60
N GLU A 44 6.53 -2.30 5.11
CA GLU A 44 7.51 -3.32 5.51
C GLU A 44 7.83 -4.31 4.38
N LEU A 45 6.95 -4.51 3.39
CA LEU A 45 7.24 -5.32 2.21
C LEU A 45 7.69 -4.42 1.06
N ALA A 46 9.00 -4.33 0.84
CA ALA A 46 9.59 -3.43 -0.16
C ALA A 46 9.01 -3.61 -1.58
N TRP A 47 8.75 -4.86 -1.99
CA TRP A 47 8.17 -5.16 -3.30
C TRP A 47 6.73 -4.63 -3.42
N LEU A 48 5.95 -4.69 -2.33
CA LEU A 48 4.56 -4.24 -2.31
C LEU A 48 4.50 -2.72 -2.27
N LYS A 49 5.39 -2.10 -1.49
CA LYS A 49 5.59 -0.67 -1.49
C LYS A 49 5.89 -0.14 -2.89
N ALA A 50 6.82 -0.75 -3.61
CA ALA A 50 7.17 -0.34 -4.98
C ALA A 50 5.97 -0.43 -5.94
N LYS A 51 5.09 -1.42 -5.77
CA LYS A 51 3.85 -1.54 -6.55
C LYS A 51 2.87 -0.41 -6.24
N VAL A 52 2.66 -0.10 -4.96
CA VAL A 52 1.80 1.01 -4.53
C VAL A 52 2.36 2.36 -4.99
N ASP A 53 3.67 2.56 -4.90
CA ASP A 53 4.34 3.77 -5.40
C ASP A 53 4.16 3.90 -6.93
N THR A 54 4.16 2.79 -7.66
CA THR A 54 3.82 2.80 -9.10
C THR A 54 2.36 3.22 -9.30
N PHE A 55 1.42 2.60 -8.60
CA PHE A 55 -0.01 2.90 -8.74
C PHE A 55 -0.37 4.33 -8.33
N SER A 56 0.32 4.92 -7.36
CA SER A 56 0.08 6.31 -6.94
C SER A 56 0.49 7.30 -8.03
N THR A 57 1.56 7.02 -8.79
CA THR A 57 2.04 7.90 -9.85
C THR A 57 1.21 7.81 -11.15
N VAL A 58 0.56 6.68 -11.41
CA VAL A 58 -0.23 6.48 -12.62
C VAL A 58 -1.57 7.20 -12.48
N LYS A 59 -1.79 8.26 -13.26
CA LYS A 59 -2.96 9.14 -13.11
C LYS A 59 -4.29 8.55 -13.60
N VAL A 60 -4.25 7.43 -14.30
CA VAL A 60 -5.39 6.79 -14.97
C VAL A 60 -5.66 5.41 -14.40
N GLY A 61 -6.93 5.12 -14.11
CA GLY A 61 -7.37 3.81 -13.62
C GLY A 61 -7.56 3.72 -12.11
N ASN A 62 -8.40 2.76 -11.72
CA ASN A 62 -8.76 2.49 -10.34
C ASN A 62 -7.93 1.32 -9.83
N TYR A 63 -6.94 1.59 -8.98
CA TYR A 63 -6.02 0.56 -8.47
C TYR A 63 -6.36 0.18 -7.04
N THR A 64 -6.16 -1.09 -6.72
CA THR A 64 -6.32 -1.61 -5.37
C THR A 64 -5.20 -2.57 -5.02
N VAL A 65 -4.83 -2.56 -3.74
CA VAL A 65 -4.07 -3.64 -3.13
C VAL A 65 -4.89 -4.24 -2.02
N SER A 66 -5.12 -5.54 -2.08
CA SER A 66 -5.90 -6.29 -1.08
C SER A 66 -5.19 -7.57 -0.67
N VAL A 67 -5.34 -7.93 0.60
CA VAL A 67 -4.97 -9.24 1.12
C VAL A 67 -6.12 -10.21 0.88
N VAL A 68 -5.79 -11.39 0.39
CA VAL A 68 -6.72 -12.49 0.16
C VAL A 68 -6.21 -13.76 0.81
N GLU A 69 -7.14 -14.56 1.31
CA GLU A 69 -6.87 -15.90 1.82
C GLU A 69 -7.28 -16.92 0.74
N TYR A 70 -6.38 -17.85 0.42
CA TYR A 70 -6.62 -18.96 -0.51
C TYR A 70 -6.02 -20.25 0.06
N LYS A 71 -6.87 -21.27 0.28
CA LYS A 71 -6.47 -22.57 0.87
C LYS A 71 -5.62 -22.45 2.15
N GLY A 72 -5.95 -21.48 3.01
CA GLY A 72 -5.24 -21.23 4.27
C GLY A 72 -3.92 -20.44 4.14
N GLY A 73 -3.52 -20.07 2.92
CA GLY A 73 -2.39 -19.17 2.68
C GLY A 73 -2.82 -17.71 2.47
N GLU A 74 -1.95 -16.77 2.83
CA GLU A 74 -2.13 -15.34 2.60
C GLU A 74 -1.43 -14.90 1.30
N TYR A 75 -2.14 -14.11 0.50
CA TYR A 75 -1.67 -13.58 -0.78
C TYR A 75 -2.08 -12.11 -0.93
N PHE A 76 -1.43 -11.40 -1.85
CA PHE A 76 -1.83 -10.05 -2.23
C PHE A 76 -2.36 -10.03 -3.65
N ILE A 77 -3.47 -9.34 -3.86
CA ILE A 77 -3.96 -8.95 -5.16
C ILE A 77 -3.63 -7.48 -5.35
N ALA A 78 -2.92 -7.17 -6.44
CA ALA A 78 -2.54 -5.80 -6.78
C ALA A 78 -2.85 -5.53 -8.25
N GLY A 79 -3.64 -4.50 -8.52
CA GLY A 79 -3.99 -4.07 -9.87
C GLY A 79 -5.35 -3.39 -9.95
N SER A 80 -5.93 -3.33 -11.14
CA SER A 80 -7.17 -2.56 -11.33
C SER A 80 -8.41 -3.30 -10.84
N ALA A 81 -9.26 -2.61 -10.08
CA ALA A 81 -10.52 -3.15 -9.55
C ALA A 81 -11.62 -3.33 -10.61
N PHE A 82 -11.43 -2.76 -11.82
CA PHE A 82 -12.42 -2.72 -12.88
C PHE A 82 -11.91 -3.35 -14.16
N SER A 83 -11.87 -4.67 -14.22
CA SER A 83 -11.95 -5.33 -15.52
C SER A 83 -12.42 -6.78 -15.36
N SER A 84 -13.31 -7.17 -16.25
CA SER A 84 -13.66 -8.55 -16.63
C SER A 84 -12.47 -9.35 -17.23
N SER A 85 -11.24 -8.94 -16.93
CA SER A 85 -9.96 -9.44 -17.43
C SER A 85 -8.89 -9.23 -16.33
N PRO A 86 -7.87 -10.10 -16.19
CA PRO A 86 -6.95 -10.10 -15.05
C PRO A 86 -5.86 -9.02 -15.16
N ALA A 87 -6.25 -7.74 -15.15
CA ALA A 87 -5.31 -6.65 -14.93
C ALA A 87 -4.85 -6.57 -13.45
N SER A 88 -5.43 -7.42 -12.60
CA SER A 88 -4.96 -7.68 -11.25
C SER A 88 -4.08 -8.90 -11.21
N GLU A 89 -2.99 -8.81 -10.46
CA GLU A 89 -2.03 -9.88 -10.34
C GLU A 89 -1.93 -10.36 -8.90
N ILE A 90 -1.70 -11.67 -8.73
CA ILE A 90 -1.69 -12.32 -7.42
C ILE A 90 -0.27 -12.69 -7.04
N TYR A 91 0.13 -12.27 -5.84
CA TYR A 91 1.47 -12.40 -5.30
C TYR A 91 1.48 -13.18 -3.99
N THR A 92 2.53 -13.96 -3.77
CA THR A 92 2.87 -14.54 -2.47
C THR A 92 3.36 -13.45 -1.50
N CYS A 93 3.54 -13.79 -0.23
CA CYS A 93 4.18 -12.92 0.76
C CYS A 93 5.60 -12.47 0.36
N SER A 94 6.34 -13.31 -0.39
CA SER A 94 7.69 -12.99 -0.90
C SER A 94 7.67 -12.05 -2.12
N GLY A 95 6.50 -11.78 -2.71
CA GLY A 95 6.38 -10.97 -3.92
C GLY A 95 6.48 -11.76 -5.22
N ASP A 96 6.46 -13.09 -5.17
CA ASP A 96 6.46 -13.96 -6.35
C ASP A 96 5.05 -14.12 -6.94
N ARG A 97 4.96 -14.36 -8.24
CA ARG A 97 3.69 -14.69 -8.91
C ARG A 97 3.13 -15.99 -8.37
N ALA A 98 1.92 -15.97 -7.80
CA ALA A 98 1.35 -17.14 -7.14
C ALA A 98 0.68 -18.13 -8.10
N LEU A 99 0.03 -17.67 -9.17
CA LEU A 99 -0.85 -18.50 -9.99
C LEU A 99 -0.14 -19.70 -10.66
N LYS A 100 1.02 -19.45 -11.29
CA LYS A 100 1.76 -20.50 -12.02
C LYS A 100 2.27 -21.60 -11.08
N PRO A 101 2.95 -21.30 -9.95
CA PRO A 101 3.33 -22.33 -8.97
C PRO A 101 2.15 -23.08 -8.37
N LEU A 102 1.00 -22.42 -8.18
CA LEU A 102 -0.21 -23.05 -7.67
C LEU A 102 -0.94 -23.91 -8.72
N GLY A 103 -0.58 -23.80 -10.00
CA GLY A 103 -1.22 -24.53 -11.09
C GLY A 103 -2.69 -24.15 -11.29
N VAL A 104 -3.07 -22.90 -11.00
CA VAL A 104 -4.46 -22.42 -11.11
C VAL A 104 -4.56 -21.17 -11.98
N THR A 105 -5.71 -21.00 -12.61
CA THR A 105 -6.06 -19.76 -13.32
C THR A 105 -6.47 -18.66 -12.34
N TYR A 106 -6.51 -17.41 -12.82
CA TYR A 106 -7.02 -16.29 -12.04
C TYR A 106 -8.45 -16.56 -11.53
N ASN A 107 -9.37 -17.00 -12.39
CA ASN A 107 -10.76 -17.25 -12.01
C ASN A 107 -10.88 -18.35 -10.95
N GLN A 108 -10.16 -19.46 -11.13
CA GLN A 108 -10.13 -20.55 -10.13
C GLN A 108 -9.58 -20.09 -8.78
N PHE A 109 -8.56 -19.22 -8.79
CA PHE A 109 -8.05 -18.63 -7.56
C PHE A 109 -9.11 -17.74 -6.92
N MET A 110 -9.72 -16.83 -7.69
CA MET A 110 -10.69 -15.86 -7.18
C MET A 110 -11.94 -16.53 -6.61
N GLU A 111 -12.50 -17.53 -7.30
CA GLU A 111 -13.68 -18.29 -6.87
C GLU A 111 -13.48 -18.99 -5.52
N ALA A 112 -12.25 -19.44 -5.23
CA ALA A 112 -11.91 -20.13 -3.99
C ALA A 112 -11.18 -19.24 -2.98
N SER A 113 -10.98 -17.97 -3.30
CA SER A 113 -10.32 -17.00 -2.42
C SER A 113 -11.34 -16.15 -1.67
N LYS A 114 -10.90 -15.58 -0.55
CA LYS A 114 -11.66 -14.60 0.22
C LYS A 114 -10.83 -13.34 0.41
N THR A 115 -11.35 -12.19 -0.02
CA THR A 115 -10.75 -10.91 0.34
C THR A 115 -10.89 -10.66 1.83
N VAL A 116 -9.76 -10.53 2.52
CA VAL A 116 -9.70 -10.29 3.96
C VAL A 116 -9.69 -8.80 4.25
N GLN A 117 -8.87 -8.05 3.50
CA GLN A 117 -8.72 -6.62 3.71
C GLN A 117 -8.19 -5.92 2.46
N THR A 118 -8.74 -4.74 2.15
CA THR A 118 -8.11 -3.79 1.23
C THR A 118 -7.15 -2.89 2.01
N LEU A 119 -5.92 -2.74 1.51
CA LEU A 119 -4.85 -1.95 2.11
C LEU A 119 -4.63 -0.62 1.38
N TYR A 120 -4.92 -0.58 0.07
CA TYR A 120 -4.73 0.62 -0.75
C TYR A 120 -5.84 0.73 -1.78
N THR A 121 -6.30 1.96 -2.05
CA THR A 121 -7.15 2.28 -3.20
C THR A 121 -6.69 3.56 -3.86
N ARG A 122 -6.79 3.61 -5.20
CA ARG A 122 -6.76 4.82 -6.01
C ARG A 122 -8.02 4.88 -6.86
N ARG A 123 -8.71 6.02 -6.87
CA ARG A 123 -9.93 6.27 -7.65
C ARG A 123 -9.82 7.55 -8.48
#